data_AF-A0AB35FX18-F1
#
_entry.id   AF-A0AB35FX18-F1
#
_cell.length_a   1.000
_cell.length_b   1.000
_cell.length_c   1.000
_cell.angle_alpha   90.00
_cell.angle_beta   90.00
_cell.angle_gamma   90.00
#
_symmetry.space_group_name_H-M   'P 1'
#
loop_
_entity.id
_entity.type
_entity.pdbx_description
1 polymer ?
#
loop_
_entity_poly.entity_id
_entity_poly.type
_entity_poly.pdbx_seq_one_letter_code
_entity_poly.pdbx_strand_id
1 'polypeptide(L)'
;MTITIREAAVDSVETAKQMRQKGANRIELNSRLDLGGLTPDTRTIIDTLIAIDDVPVIIMVRPRGGDFAYSDIELQQMQDSLQQIADLGGQFVTFGVVRDGLLDKEAMSTLIMRATELNLQVIMHMAFDAIDQDQQQQAMYWLSDHNVRRILTHGGDLTTPIMILLPHLQVLVNAAPANLTILPGGGITVANSQTIADTLGVTEVHGSKII
;
A
#
# COMPACT_ATOMS: atom_id res chain seq x y z
N MET A 1 15.47 5.69 -15.50
CA MET A 1 14.74 6.34 -14.40
C MET A 1 15.54 6.20 -13.12
N THR A 2 15.75 7.28 -12.38
CA THR A 2 16.36 7.19 -11.05
C THR A 2 15.27 6.91 -10.02
N ILE A 3 15.40 5.80 -9.26
CA ILE A 3 14.48 5.50 -8.16
C ILE A 3 14.69 6.55 -7.05
N THR A 4 13.68 7.39 -6.83
CA THR A 4 13.65 8.41 -5.79
C THR A 4 13.05 7.89 -4.49
N ILE A 5 12.15 6.90 -4.55
CA ILE A 5 11.59 6.27 -3.34
C ILE A 5 11.76 4.75 -3.37
N ARG A 6 12.32 4.22 -2.28
CA ARG A 6 12.33 2.81 -1.92
C ARG A 6 11.51 2.65 -0.65
N GLU A 7 10.28 2.18 -0.80
CA GLU A 7 9.39 1.86 0.31
C GLU A 7 9.68 0.44 0.82
N ALA A 8 10.09 0.34 2.07
CA ALA A 8 10.35 -0.95 2.70
C ALA A 8 9.12 -1.43 3.48
N ALA A 9 8.62 -2.62 3.12
CA ALA A 9 7.63 -3.33 3.92
C ALA A 9 8.31 -4.01 5.11
N VAL A 10 7.88 -3.68 6.32
CA VAL A 10 8.48 -4.16 7.58
C VAL A 10 7.39 -4.55 8.57
N ASP A 11 7.73 -5.42 9.52
CA ASP A 11 6.82 -5.95 10.54
C ASP A 11 7.24 -5.66 12.00
N SER A 12 8.33 -4.90 12.18
CA SER A 12 8.88 -4.56 13.49
C SER A 12 9.67 -3.25 13.43
N VAL A 13 9.79 -2.61 14.59
CA VAL A 13 10.55 -1.37 14.77
C VAL A 13 12.04 -1.59 14.47
N GLU A 14 12.58 -2.75 14.84
CA GLU A 14 13.96 -3.14 14.58
C GLU A 14 14.24 -3.22 13.08
N THR A 15 13.37 -3.91 12.33
CA THR A 15 13.51 -3.99 10.87
C THR A 15 13.30 -2.62 10.22
N ALA A 16 12.35 -1.80 10.70
CA ALA A 16 12.17 -0.44 10.23
C ALA A 16 13.45 0.41 10.37
N LYS A 17 14.10 0.38 11.54
CA LYS A 17 15.38 1.06 11.79
C LYS A 17 16.48 0.55 10.87
N GLN A 18 16.60 -0.76 10.71
CA GLN A 18 17.61 -1.37 9.83
C GLN A 18 17.42 -0.95 8.38
N MET A 19 16.19 -1.00 7.86
CA MET A 19 15.89 -0.60 6.48
C MET A 19 16.13 0.90 6.28
N ARG A 20 15.76 1.74 7.26
CA ARG A 20 16.04 3.17 7.22
C ARG A 20 17.54 3.45 7.16
N GLN A 21 18.34 2.80 8.01
CA GLN A 21 19.81 2.93 8.02
C GLN A 21 20.46 2.50 6.71
N LYS A 22 19.89 1.50 6.03
CA LYS A 22 20.37 1.07 4.71
C LYS A 22 19.93 2.00 3.57
N GLY A 23 19.03 2.95 3.82
CA GLY A 23 18.62 3.99 2.88
C GLY A 23 17.17 3.91 2.40
N ALA A 24 16.32 3.09 3.01
CA ALA A 24 14.88 3.11 2.72
C ALA A 24 14.33 4.47 3.13
N ASN A 25 13.63 5.14 2.24
CA ASN A 25 13.16 6.51 2.47
C ASN A 25 11.64 6.64 2.54
N ARG A 26 10.99 5.49 2.74
CA ARG A 26 9.61 5.34 3.15
C ARG A 26 9.43 3.98 3.79
N ILE A 27 8.59 3.86 4.81
CA ILE A 27 8.33 2.61 5.52
C ILE A 27 6.85 2.28 5.41
N GLU A 28 6.53 1.04 5.05
CA GLU A 28 5.19 0.48 5.25
C GLU A 28 5.23 -0.48 6.43
N LEU A 29 4.62 -0.06 7.55
CA LEU A 29 4.55 -0.81 8.78
C LEU A 29 3.32 -1.73 8.77
N ASN A 30 3.60 -3.01 8.96
CA ASN A 30 2.65 -4.10 8.97
C ASN A 30 2.78 -4.92 10.26
N SER A 31 1.83 -5.82 10.50
CA SER A 31 2.10 -7.10 11.18
C SER A 31 1.93 -8.25 10.19
N ARG A 32 2.40 -9.46 10.53
CA ARG A 32 2.13 -10.70 9.78
C ARG A 32 2.31 -10.57 8.26
N LEU A 33 3.52 -10.18 7.84
CA LEU A 33 3.88 -10.13 6.40
C LEU A 33 3.70 -11.49 5.71
N ASP A 34 3.76 -12.60 6.45
CA ASP A 34 3.43 -13.95 5.98
C ASP A 34 1.98 -14.11 5.51
N LEU A 35 1.08 -13.22 5.94
CA LEU A 35 -0.32 -13.14 5.51
C LEU A 35 -0.58 -11.98 4.53
N GLY A 36 0.48 -11.38 4.00
CA GLY A 36 0.40 -10.21 3.10
C GLY A 36 0.25 -8.88 3.83
N GLY A 37 0.54 -8.83 5.15
CA GLY A 37 0.45 -7.61 5.95
C GLY A 37 -0.93 -7.43 6.57
N LEU A 38 -0.97 -7.21 7.89
CA LEU A 38 -2.15 -6.92 8.71
C LEU A 38 -1.91 -5.66 9.55
N THR A 39 -2.95 -5.14 10.19
CA THR A 39 -2.83 -4.01 11.11
C THR A 39 -1.81 -4.34 12.23
N PRO A 40 -0.75 -3.54 12.42
CA PRO A 40 0.19 -3.71 13.53
C PRO A 40 -0.46 -3.36 14.87
N ASP A 41 0.06 -3.91 15.97
CA ASP A 41 -0.42 -3.56 17.29
C ASP A 41 -0.01 -2.13 17.68
N THR A 42 -0.77 -1.56 18.62
CA THR A 42 -0.59 -0.19 19.13
C THR A 42 0.84 0.12 19.54
N ARG A 43 1.51 -0.83 20.22
CA ARG A 43 2.85 -0.58 20.76
C ARG A 43 3.87 -0.51 19.62
N THR A 44 3.77 -1.43 18.67
CA THR A 44 4.60 -1.43 17.46
C THR A 44 4.43 -0.15 16.64
N ILE A 45 3.20 0.38 16.53
CA ILE A 45 2.94 1.67 15.87
C ILE A 45 3.66 2.81 16.61
N ILE A 46 3.44 2.95 17.92
CA ILE A 46 4.07 4.00 18.75
C ILE A 46 5.59 3.97 18.62
N ASP A 47 6.18 2.80 18.85
CA ASP A 47 7.63 2.65 18.87
C ASP A 47 8.23 2.91 17.48
N THR A 48 7.51 2.61 16.39
CA THR A 48 7.94 2.90 15.02
C THR A 48 7.87 4.40 14.71
N LEU A 49 6.75 5.06 15.05
CA LEU A 49 6.58 6.50 14.82
C LEU A 49 7.60 7.34 15.60
N ILE A 50 7.98 6.90 16.81
CA ILE A 50 9.07 7.52 17.58
C ILE A 50 10.43 7.27 16.95
N ALA A 51 10.66 6.06 16.42
CA ALA A 51 11.95 5.66 15.88
C ALA A 51 12.24 6.22 14.48
N ILE A 52 11.19 6.45 13.68
CA ILE A 52 11.26 6.85 12.27
C ILE A 52 10.44 8.14 12.10
N ASP A 53 11.07 9.27 12.36
CA ASP A 53 10.46 10.61 12.30
C ASP A 53 10.93 11.44 11.09
N ASP A 54 11.89 10.92 10.32
CA ASP A 54 12.55 11.62 9.22
C ASP A 54 12.02 11.23 7.83
N VAL A 55 11.17 10.20 7.75
CA VAL A 55 10.53 9.74 6.51
C VAL A 55 9.08 9.28 6.75
N PRO A 56 8.23 9.23 5.71
CA PRO A 56 6.85 8.80 5.88
C PRO A 56 6.76 7.33 6.34
N VAL A 57 5.90 7.09 7.32
CA VAL A 57 5.48 5.76 7.80
C VAL A 57 4.03 5.54 7.38
N ILE A 58 3.79 4.56 6.52
CA ILE A 58 2.47 4.12 6.08
C ILE A 58 2.07 2.96 6.98
N ILE A 59 0.92 3.04 7.63
CA ILE A 59 0.46 2.03 8.56
C ILE A 59 -0.65 1.20 7.91
N MET A 60 -0.47 -0.13 7.89
CA MET A 60 -1.45 -1.07 7.38
C MET A 60 -2.75 -1.02 8.20
N VAL A 61 -3.89 -0.99 7.51
CA VAL A 61 -5.22 -1.16 8.09
C VAL A 61 -5.90 -2.34 7.39
N ARG A 62 -5.70 -3.53 7.94
CA ARG A 62 -6.24 -4.79 7.42
C ARG A 62 -6.49 -5.77 8.58
N PRO A 63 -7.76 -6.07 8.91
CA PRO A 63 -8.11 -6.76 10.16
C PRO A 63 -7.77 -8.26 10.14
N ARG A 64 -7.68 -8.88 8.94
CA ARG A 64 -7.36 -10.29 8.77
C ARG A 64 -6.74 -10.59 7.41
N GLY A 65 -6.11 -11.77 7.32
CA GLY A 65 -5.61 -12.30 6.04
C GLY A 65 -6.75 -12.84 5.16
N GLY A 66 -6.37 -13.37 4.00
CA GLY A 66 -7.31 -13.88 2.99
C GLY A 66 -7.82 -12.79 2.07
N ASP A 67 -9.10 -12.84 1.74
CA ASP A 67 -9.76 -11.89 0.84
C ASP A 67 -9.83 -10.45 1.39
N PHE A 68 -10.37 -9.56 0.57
CA PHE A 68 -10.59 -8.14 0.86
C PHE A 68 -12.08 -7.77 0.92
N ALA A 69 -12.95 -8.77 1.10
CA ALA A 69 -14.40 -8.62 1.16
C ALA A 69 -14.83 -8.65 2.64
N TYR A 70 -14.84 -7.49 3.27
CA TYR A 70 -15.07 -7.38 4.71
C TYR A 70 -16.56 -7.36 5.08
N SER A 71 -16.89 -7.91 6.23
CA SER A 71 -18.19 -7.74 6.89
C SER A 71 -18.30 -6.38 7.57
N ASP A 72 -19.50 -5.97 7.96
CA ASP A 72 -19.74 -4.71 8.68
C ASP A 72 -18.93 -4.61 9.98
N ILE A 73 -18.77 -5.73 10.69
CA ILE A 73 -17.96 -5.80 11.92
C ILE A 73 -16.48 -5.53 11.62
N GLU A 74 -15.97 -6.10 10.53
CA GLU A 74 -14.58 -5.90 10.12
C GLU A 74 -14.33 -4.48 9.60
N LEU A 75 -15.29 -3.90 8.88
CA LEU A 75 -15.24 -2.50 8.47
C LEU A 75 -15.26 -1.56 9.68
N GLN A 76 -16.03 -1.88 10.73
CA GLN A 76 -15.98 -1.12 11.98
C GLN A 76 -14.61 -1.22 12.65
N GLN A 77 -14.01 -2.42 12.70
CA GLN A 77 -12.65 -2.59 13.24
C GLN A 77 -11.59 -1.79 12.46
N MET A 78 -11.74 -1.68 11.14
CA MET A 78 -10.88 -0.83 10.31
C MET A 78 -11.06 0.65 10.65
N GLN A 79 -12.29 1.12 10.84
CA GLN A 79 -12.55 2.51 11.27
C GLN A 79 -11.98 2.81 12.65
N ASP A 80 -12.08 1.86 13.59
CA ASP A 80 -11.51 1.99 14.93
C ASP A 80 -9.97 2.04 14.85
N SER A 81 -9.37 1.22 13.99
CA SER A 81 -7.93 1.24 13.71
C SER A 81 -7.47 2.57 13.13
N LEU A 82 -8.26 3.18 12.22
CA LEU A 82 -7.97 4.51 11.67
C LEU A 82 -7.96 5.58 12.78
N GLN A 83 -8.98 5.60 13.64
CA GLN A 83 -9.04 6.52 14.78
C GLN A 83 -7.81 6.35 15.67
N GLN A 84 -7.49 5.10 16.02
CA GLN A 84 -6.34 4.80 16.85
C GLN A 84 -5.03 5.28 16.21
N ILE A 85 -4.81 5.03 14.93
CA ILE A 85 -3.61 5.47 14.21
C ILE A 85 -3.50 7.00 14.23
N ALA A 86 -4.60 7.71 14.02
CA ALA A 86 -4.64 9.17 14.08
C ALA A 86 -4.31 9.70 15.48
N ASP A 87 -4.86 9.09 16.54
CA ASP A 87 -4.61 9.47 17.94
C ASP A 87 -3.13 9.30 18.33
N LEU A 88 -2.44 8.35 17.69
CA LEU A 88 -1.00 8.10 17.88
C LEU A 88 -0.10 9.02 17.03
N GLY A 89 -0.69 9.90 16.21
CA GLY A 89 0.05 10.81 15.33
C GLY A 89 0.46 10.21 13.98
N GLY A 90 -0.14 9.09 13.58
CA GLY A 90 0.02 8.55 12.23
C GLY A 90 -0.54 9.51 11.18
N GLN A 91 0.07 9.51 9.99
CA GLN A 91 -0.30 10.43 8.89
C GLN A 91 -0.70 9.70 7.61
N PHE A 92 -0.21 8.49 7.40
CA PHE A 92 -0.44 7.72 6.19
C PHE A 92 -0.94 6.32 6.55
N VAL A 93 -1.98 5.89 5.85
CA VAL A 93 -2.59 4.57 6.04
C VAL A 93 -2.77 3.88 4.70
N THR A 94 -2.74 2.55 4.71
CA THR A 94 -2.96 1.75 3.52
C THR A 94 -4.02 0.69 3.77
N PHE A 95 -4.99 0.61 2.87
CA PHE A 95 -6.10 -0.35 2.92
C PHE A 95 -6.77 -0.46 1.54
N GLY A 96 -7.72 -1.38 1.41
CA GLY A 96 -8.49 -1.57 0.19
C GLY A 96 -9.59 -2.60 0.40
N VAL A 97 -10.77 -2.35 -0.16
CA VAL A 97 -11.93 -3.23 -0.04
C VAL A 97 -12.38 -3.63 -1.45
N VAL A 98 -12.42 -4.94 -1.69
CA VAL A 98 -12.75 -5.52 -2.99
C VAL A 98 -13.72 -6.67 -2.77
N ARG A 99 -14.79 -6.69 -3.56
CA ARG A 99 -15.85 -7.69 -3.49
C ARG A 99 -16.18 -8.14 -4.90
N ASP A 100 -16.22 -9.45 -5.10
CA ASP A 100 -16.59 -10.07 -6.38
C ASP A 100 -15.82 -9.51 -7.59
N GLY A 101 -14.49 -9.33 -7.44
CA GLY A 101 -13.62 -8.80 -8.49
C GLY A 101 -13.75 -7.29 -8.72
N LEU A 102 -14.51 -6.57 -7.90
CA LEU A 102 -14.78 -5.13 -8.07
C LEU A 102 -14.35 -4.35 -6.83
N LEU A 103 -13.89 -3.11 -7.04
CA LEU A 103 -13.69 -2.18 -5.94
C LEU A 103 -15.03 -1.94 -5.22
N ASP A 104 -15.09 -2.24 -3.93
CA ASP A 104 -16.27 -1.99 -3.10
C ASP A 104 -16.33 -0.50 -2.78
N LYS A 105 -16.92 0.27 -3.69
CA LYS A 105 -16.94 1.74 -3.62
C LYS A 105 -17.67 2.27 -2.40
N GLU A 106 -18.67 1.57 -1.90
CA GLU A 106 -19.41 1.98 -0.69
C GLU A 106 -18.55 1.82 0.56
N ALA A 107 -17.94 0.65 0.74
CA ALA A 107 -17.03 0.40 1.86
C ALA A 107 -15.78 1.30 1.78
N MET A 108 -15.20 1.46 0.59
CA MET A 108 -14.08 2.36 0.36
C MET A 108 -14.43 3.81 0.67
N SER A 109 -15.61 4.29 0.25
CA SER A 109 -16.05 5.67 0.56
C SER A 109 -16.14 5.88 2.07
N THR A 110 -16.73 4.93 2.78
CA THR A 110 -16.85 4.98 4.25
C THR A 110 -15.48 5.12 4.92
N LEU A 111 -14.51 4.28 4.55
CA LEU A 111 -13.16 4.32 5.12
C LEU A 111 -12.37 5.58 4.71
N ILE A 112 -12.49 6.03 3.45
CA ILE A 112 -11.83 7.25 2.97
C ILE A 112 -12.39 8.49 3.65
N MET A 113 -13.71 8.59 3.81
CA MET A 113 -14.34 9.68 4.56
C MET A 113 -13.82 9.71 5.99
N ARG A 114 -13.78 8.54 6.65
CA ARG A 114 -13.25 8.43 8.01
C ARG A 114 -11.78 8.84 8.11
N ALA A 115 -10.94 8.37 7.19
CA ALA A 115 -9.54 8.78 7.12
C ALA A 115 -9.39 10.29 6.89
N THR A 116 -10.25 10.88 6.06
CA THR A 116 -10.25 12.33 5.77
C THR A 116 -10.61 13.15 7.01
N GLU A 117 -11.64 12.75 7.77
CA GLU A 117 -12.01 13.39 9.05
C GLU A 117 -10.84 13.40 10.05
N LEU A 118 -10.00 12.37 10.00
CA LEU A 118 -8.84 12.16 10.86
C LEU A 118 -7.55 12.76 10.30
N ASN A 119 -7.60 13.45 9.15
CA ASN A 119 -6.45 13.99 8.43
C ASN A 119 -5.40 12.93 8.03
N LEU A 120 -5.83 11.69 7.78
CA LEU A 120 -5.00 10.61 7.29
C LEU A 120 -5.00 10.56 5.77
N GLN A 121 -3.81 10.40 5.17
CA GLN A 121 -3.67 10.18 3.73
C GLN A 121 -3.75 8.68 3.41
N VAL A 122 -4.58 8.35 2.41
CA VAL A 122 -4.89 6.96 2.04
C VAL A 122 -4.07 6.49 0.84
N ILE A 123 -3.55 5.26 0.95
CA ILE A 123 -2.92 4.48 -0.11
C ILE A 123 -3.77 3.23 -0.35
N MET A 124 -3.95 2.86 -1.62
CA MET A 124 -4.55 1.58 -1.97
C MET A 124 -3.47 0.49 -1.96
N HIS A 125 -3.56 -0.50 -1.08
CA HIS A 125 -2.65 -1.65 -1.08
C HIS A 125 -2.96 -2.67 -2.19
N MET A 126 -2.26 -3.82 -2.19
CA MET A 126 -2.39 -4.92 -3.17
C MET A 126 -3.77 -5.57 -3.28
N ALA A 127 -4.79 -5.17 -2.50
CA ALA A 127 -6.18 -5.50 -2.85
C ALA A 127 -6.55 -5.04 -4.26
N PHE A 128 -5.85 -4.04 -4.82
CA PHE A 128 -6.03 -3.63 -6.19
C PHE A 128 -5.83 -4.79 -7.18
N ASP A 129 -4.92 -5.72 -6.89
CA ASP A 129 -4.66 -6.90 -7.73
C ASP A 129 -5.79 -7.93 -7.67
N ALA A 130 -6.70 -7.84 -6.70
CA ALA A 130 -7.91 -8.67 -6.61
C ALA A 130 -9.09 -8.12 -7.43
N ILE A 131 -8.94 -6.93 -8.02
CA ILE A 131 -9.92 -6.36 -8.96
C ILE A 131 -9.68 -6.99 -10.34
N ASP A 132 -10.76 -7.39 -11.00
CA ASP A 132 -10.72 -7.93 -12.35
C ASP A 132 -9.99 -6.96 -13.28
N GLN A 133 -9.11 -7.52 -14.12
CA GLN A 133 -8.12 -6.74 -14.87
C GLN A 133 -8.76 -5.66 -15.77
N ASP A 134 -9.92 -5.94 -16.35
CA ASP A 134 -10.70 -5.01 -17.19
C ASP A 134 -11.39 -3.89 -16.38
N GLN A 135 -11.54 -4.08 -15.06
CA GLN A 135 -12.16 -3.12 -14.14
C GLN A 135 -11.13 -2.24 -13.40
N GLN A 136 -9.86 -2.65 -13.37
CA GLN A 136 -8.78 -1.95 -12.67
C GLN A 136 -8.59 -0.49 -13.10
N GLN A 137 -8.70 -0.19 -14.39
CA GLN A 137 -8.55 1.19 -14.87
C GLN A 137 -9.68 2.10 -14.35
N GLN A 138 -10.92 1.60 -14.33
CA GLN A 138 -12.05 2.36 -13.77
C GLN A 138 -11.92 2.52 -12.24
N ALA A 139 -11.45 1.48 -11.54
CA ALA A 139 -11.18 1.55 -10.11
C ALA A 139 -10.08 2.59 -9.80
N MET A 140 -9.00 2.62 -10.58
CA MET A 140 -7.92 3.60 -10.45
C MET A 140 -8.41 5.04 -10.60
N TYR A 141 -9.25 5.33 -11.59
CA TYR A 141 -9.84 6.66 -11.76
C TYR A 141 -10.70 7.06 -10.57
N TRP A 142 -11.57 6.15 -10.13
CA TRP A 142 -12.40 6.38 -8.95
C TRP A 142 -11.54 6.65 -7.70
N LEU A 143 -10.48 5.86 -7.48
CA LEU A 143 -9.54 6.06 -6.36
C LEU A 143 -8.88 7.44 -6.42
N SER A 144 -8.43 7.87 -7.61
CA SER A 144 -7.85 9.21 -7.81
C SER A 144 -8.82 10.33 -7.46
N ASP A 145 -10.07 10.22 -7.93
CA ASP A 145 -11.14 11.19 -7.64
C ASP A 145 -11.49 11.27 -6.15
N HIS A 146 -11.24 10.19 -5.40
CA HIS A 146 -11.44 10.11 -3.95
C HIS A 146 -10.15 10.36 -3.15
N ASN A 147 -9.20 11.10 -3.75
CA ASN A 147 -7.95 11.53 -3.14
C ASN A 147 -6.97 10.42 -2.74
N VAL A 148 -7.13 9.19 -3.23
CA VAL A 148 -6.10 8.16 -3.10
C VAL A 148 -5.00 8.46 -4.12
N ARG A 149 -3.79 8.76 -3.63
CA ARG A 149 -2.69 9.25 -4.48
C ARG A 149 -1.67 8.19 -4.86
N ARG A 150 -1.73 7.01 -4.24
CA ARG A 150 -0.85 5.88 -4.53
C ARG A 150 -1.63 4.58 -4.57
N ILE A 151 -1.31 3.75 -5.56
CA ILE A 151 -1.82 2.37 -5.68
C ILE A 151 -0.62 1.43 -5.70
N LEU A 152 -0.50 0.59 -4.68
CA LEU A 152 0.43 -0.53 -4.64
C LEU A 152 -0.17 -1.71 -5.38
N THR A 153 0.54 -2.20 -6.39
CA THR A 153 0.07 -3.29 -7.26
C THR A 153 1.23 -4.17 -7.71
N HIS A 154 0.97 -5.47 -7.76
CA HIS A 154 1.83 -6.46 -8.40
C HIS A 154 1.59 -6.55 -9.91
N GLY A 155 0.42 -6.13 -10.36
CA GLY A 155 -0.03 -6.23 -11.76
C GLY A 155 -0.73 -7.55 -12.06
N GLY A 156 -1.16 -8.29 -11.04
CA GLY A 156 -1.76 -9.62 -11.17
C GLY A 156 -1.50 -10.53 -9.97
N ASP A 157 -1.62 -11.84 -10.19
CA ASP A 157 -1.44 -12.87 -9.15
C ASP A 157 0.01 -12.92 -8.65
N LEU A 158 0.20 -12.88 -7.33
CA LEU A 158 1.51 -12.90 -6.64
C LEU A 158 2.34 -14.16 -6.88
N THR A 159 1.74 -15.26 -7.36
CA THR A 159 2.45 -16.48 -7.76
C THR A 159 3.17 -16.32 -9.10
N THR A 160 2.78 -15.34 -9.91
CA THR A 160 3.43 -15.02 -11.18
C THR A 160 4.58 -14.04 -10.94
N PRO A 161 5.80 -14.29 -11.42
CA PRO A 161 6.89 -13.32 -11.27
C PRO A 161 6.53 -11.95 -11.87
N ILE A 162 6.76 -10.87 -11.12
CA ILE A 162 6.43 -9.49 -11.53
C ILE A 162 6.99 -9.11 -12.91
N MET A 163 8.13 -9.68 -13.31
CA MET A 163 8.74 -9.45 -14.62
C MET A 163 7.83 -9.85 -15.80
N ILE A 164 6.96 -10.85 -15.59
CA ILE A 164 5.99 -11.31 -16.59
C ILE A 164 4.80 -10.34 -16.65
N LEU A 165 4.49 -9.65 -15.55
CA LEU A 165 3.34 -8.75 -15.40
C LEU A 165 3.65 -7.30 -15.82
N LEU A 166 4.90 -6.99 -16.16
CA LEU A 166 5.31 -5.64 -16.60
C LEU A 166 4.45 -5.07 -17.75
N PRO A 167 4.02 -5.84 -18.78
CA PRO A 167 3.17 -5.30 -19.82
C PRO A 167 1.84 -4.75 -19.28
N HIS A 168 1.22 -5.44 -18.32
CA HIS A 168 -0.02 -4.97 -17.69
C HIS A 168 0.22 -3.78 -16.76
N LEU A 169 1.28 -3.82 -15.95
CA LEU A 169 1.69 -2.67 -15.14
C LEU A 169 1.95 -1.43 -16.00
N GLN A 170 2.55 -1.58 -17.18
CA GLN A 170 2.76 -0.47 -18.11
C GLN A 170 1.44 0.15 -18.59
N VAL A 171 0.41 -0.66 -18.81
CA VAL A 171 -0.94 -0.16 -19.15
C VAL A 171 -1.47 0.72 -18.02
N LEU A 172 -1.37 0.25 -16.77
CA LEU A 172 -1.80 1.01 -15.60
C LEU A 172 -1.00 2.31 -15.42
N VAL A 173 0.33 2.25 -15.53
CA VAL A 173 1.20 3.44 -15.41
C VAL A 173 0.87 4.47 -16.48
N ASN A 174 0.67 4.05 -17.73
CA ASN A 174 0.34 4.97 -18.83
C ASN A 174 -1.06 5.58 -18.69
N ALA A 175 -1.99 4.85 -18.09
CA ALA A 175 -3.35 5.29 -17.86
C ALA A 175 -3.51 6.12 -16.56
N ALA A 176 -2.52 6.09 -15.66
CA ALA A 176 -2.64 6.73 -14.35
C ALA A 176 -2.88 8.25 -14.46
N PRO A 177 -3.85 8.81 -13.72
CA PRO A 177 -4.01 10.27 -13.62
C PRO A 177 -2.74 10.95 -13.13
N ALA A 178 -2.49 12.20 -13.54
CA ALA A 178 -1.24 12.93 -13.22
C ALA A 178 -0.95 13.08 -11.71
N ASN A 179 -1.98 12.99 -10.88
CA ASN A 179 -1.91 13.09 -9.42
C ASN A 179 -1.91 11.73 -8.70
N LEU A 180 -1.86 10.61 -9.44
CA LEU A 180 -1.87 9.26 -8.90
C LEU A 180 -0.61 8.51 -9.33
N THR A 181 0.09 7.93 -8.37
CA THR A 181 1.30 7.13 -8.60
C THR A 181 0.96 5.65 -8.54
N ILE A 182 1.34 4.92 -9.59
CA ILE A 182 1.40 3.45 -9.56
C ILE A 182 2.72 3.04 -8.90
N LEU A 183 2.61 2.31 -7.80
CA LEU A 183 3.72 1.81 -7.01
C LEU A 183 3.83 0.29 -7.24
N PRO A 184 4.76 -0.17 -8.10
CA PRO A 184 4.93 -1.60 -8.29
C PRO A 184 5.50 -2.25 -7.02
N GLY A 185 4.98 -3.42 -6.67
CA GLY A 185 5.38 -4.20 -5.49
C GLY A 185 5.15 -5.70 -5.65
N GLY A 186 5.56 -6.49 -4.64
CA GLY A 186 5.49 -7.95 -4.69
C GLY A 186 6.61 -8.56 -5.54
N GLY A 187 7.64 -9.12 -4.90
CA GLY A 187 8.78 -9.71 -5.60
C GLY A 187 9.83 -8.71 -6.15
N ILE A 188 9.71 -7.42 -5.82
CA ILE A 188 10.77 -6.43 -6.08
C ILE A 188 11.85 -6.51 -5.00
N THR A 189 13.10 -6.50 -5.45
CA THR A 189 14.32 -6.65 -4.66
C THR A 189 15.39 -5.67 -5.15
N VAL A 190 16.51 -5.57 -4.43
CA VAL A 190 17.70 -4.85 -4.90
C VAL A 190 18.11 -5.25 -6.32
N ALA A 191 18.03 -6.54 -6.65
CA ALA A 191 18.54 -7.08 -7.90
C ALA A 191 17.71 -6.72 -9.14
N ASN A 192 16.40 -6.47 -8.98
CA ASN A 192 15.49 -6.21 -10.12
C ASN A 192 14.82 -4.83 -10.08
N SER A 193 14.89 -4.10 -8.96
CA SER A 193 14.20 -2.81 -8.79
C SER A 193 14.52 -1.79 -9.88
N GLN A 194 15.81 -1.62 -10.21
CA GLN A 194 16.25 -0.65 -11.21
C GLN A 194 15.71 -1.00 -12.61
N THR A 195 15.80 -2.27 -13.02
CA THR A 195 15.26 -2.75 -14.30
C THR A 195 13.76 -2.54 -14.40
N ILE A 196 13.01 -2.82 -13.33
CA ILE A 196 11.56 -2.62 -13.27
C ILE A 196 11.22 -1.13 -13.38
N ALA A 197 11.90 -0.27 -12.62
CA ALA A 197 11.70 1.17 -12.65
C ALA A 197 12.02 1.78 -14.03
N ASP A 198 13.10 1.34 -14.67
CA ASP A 198 13.46 1.76 -16.02
C ASP A 198 12.44 1.32 -17.06
N THR A 199 11.94 0.08 -16.94
CA THR A 199 10.95 -0.47 -17.88
C THR A 199 9.62 0.26 -17.76
N LEU A 200 9.11 0.42 -16.53
CA LEU A 200 7.81 1.02 -16.27
C LEU A 200 7.81 2.55 -16.37
N GLY A 201 8.98 3.18 -16.28
CA GLY A 201 9.09 4.63 -16.21
C GLY A 201 8.72 5.21 -14.85
N VAL A 202 8.76 4.40 -13.77
CA VAL A 202 8.39 4.83 -12.41
C VAL A 202 9.62 5.23 -11.59
N THR A 203 9.40 6.04 -10.55
CA THR A 203 10.46 6.50 -9.63
C THR A 203 10.29 5.98 -8.21
N GLU A 204 9.18 5.29 -7.92
CA GLU A 204 8.89 4.67 -6.63
C GLU A 204 8.75 3.16 -6.77
N VAL A 205 9.31 2.41 -5.82
CA VAL A 205 9.22 0.95 -5.77
C VAL A 205 9.00 0.48 -4.33
N HIS A 206 8.29 -0.63 -4.18
CA HIS A 206 7.96 -1.21 -2.88
C HIS A 206 8.50 -2.64 -2.75
N GLY A 207 9.07 -3.00 -1.60
CA GLY A 207 9.39 -4.40 -1.31
C GLY A 207 10.03 -4.65 0.06
N SER A 208 9.92 -5.89 0.54
CA SER A 208 10.54 -6.34 1.80
C SER A 208 12.06 -6.59 1.69
N LYS A 209 12.59 -6.71 0.47
CA LYS A 209 14.02 -6.91 0.18
C LYS A 209 14.56 -5.83 -0.76
N ILE A 210 14.02 -4.61 -0.63
CA ILE A 210 14.27 -3.52 -1.58
C ILE A 210 15.64 -2.86 -1.41
N ILE A 211 16.32 -3.12 -0.28
CA ILE A 211 17.67 -2.67 0.08
C ILE A 211 18.39 -3.77 0.88
#